data_AF-A0A419X6S1-F1
#
_entry.id   AF-A0A419X6S1-F1
#
_cell.length_a   1.000
_cell.length_b   1.000
_cell.length_c   1.000
_cell.angle_alpha   90.00
_cell.angle_beta   90.00
_cell.angle_gamma   90.00
#
_symmetry.space_group_name_H-M   'P 1'
#
loop_
_entity.id
_entity.type
_entity.pdbx_description
1 polymer ?
#
loop_
_entity_poly.entity_id
_entity_poly.type
_entity_poly.pdbx_seq_one_letter_code
_entity_poly.pdbx_strand_id
1 'polypeptide(L)'
;MKENKSINLSYPELIQRADRVAMVVQRDITEFQKYGYAENVHEEVAAKCLAFKEVESDMFWEGQKVLATNKKENCKGKLVEILGEFAFKSKLALGEHTKEYKMFRFTGLKKLNDKELIPYASHVIKTARLMPDELAKRNLTIEDFTAAETATKALDDAIDAQADAIAIREQKSVERLNKGSELYKMISELCDVGKRIWEHKNEAFYNDYVLFGSSKSTSHNEEEETESVVEETSTGE
;
A
#
# COMPACT_ATOMS: atom_id res chain seq x y z
N MET A 1 4.32 -8.17 10.14
CA MET A 1 3.05 -8.51 10.82
C MET A 1 2.76 -9.97 10.53
N LYS A 2 2.57 -10.80 11.56
CA LYS A 2 2.18 -12.21 11.40
C LYS A 2 0.75 -12.23 10.86
N GLU A 3 0.54 -12.92 9.74
CA GLU A 3 -0.78 -13.15 9.15
C GLU A 3 -1.71 -13.75 10.22
N ASN A 4 -2.67 -12.96 10.70
CA ASN A 4 -3.78 -13.51 11.44
C ASN A 4 -4.66 -14.20 10.39
N LYS A 5 -4.51 -15.51 10.29
CA LYS A 5 -5.12 -16.38 9.28
C LYS A 5 -6.62 -16.55 9.56
N SER A 6 -7.37 -15.45 9.60
CA SER A 6 -8.84 -15.44 9.75
C SER A 6 -9.55 -15.66 8.42
N ILE A 7 -8.88 -15.38 7.30
CA ILE A 7 -9.43 -15.50 5.94
C ILE A 7 -8.64 -16.60 5.22
N ASN A 8 -9.33 -17.67 4.82
CA ASN A 8 -8.75 -18.80 4.08
C ASN A 8 -8.86 -18.65 2.55
N LEU A 9 -9.18 -17.46 2.06
CA LEU A 9 -9.28 -17.11 0.64
C LEU A 9 -8.35 -15.93 0.36
N SER A 10 -7.75 -15.88 -0.82
CA SER A 10 -7.11 -14.64 -1.27
C SER A 10 -8.17 -13.54 -1.46
N TYR A 11 -7.78 -12.28 -1.39
CA TYR A 11 -8.73 -11.16 -1.54
C TYR A 11 -9.48 -11.15 -2.90
N PRO A 12 -8.84 -11.46 -4.05
CA PRO A 12 -9.57 -11.62 -5.31
C PRO A 12 -10.59 -12.77 -5.26
N GLU A 13 -10.22 -13.91 -4.69
CA GLU A 13 -11.14 -15.04 -4.54
C GLU A 13 -12.30 -14.72 -3.60
N LEU A 14 -12.03 -14.00 -2.50
CA LEU A 14 -13.04 -13.55 -1.55
C LEU A 14 -14.09 -12.66 -2.22
N ILE A 15 -13.64 -11.74 -3.07
CA ILE A 15 -14.51 -10.85 -3.85
C ILE A 15 -15.39 -11.67 -4.80
N GLN A 16 -14.79 -12.52 -5.63
CA GLN A 16 -15.54 -13.35 -6.58
C GLN A 16 -16.52 -14.28 -5.86
N ARG A 17 -16.11 -14.83 -4.72
CA ARG A 17 -16.96 -15.68 -3.91
C ARG A 17 -18.12 -14.92 -3.30
N ALA A 18 -17.89 -13.73 -2.77
CA ALA A 18 -18.95 -12.90 -2.22
C ALA A 18 -20.00 -12.53 -3.27
N ASP A 19 -19.57 -12.15 -4.47
CA ASP A 19 -20.47 -11.85 -5.59
C ASP A 19 -21.32 -13.09 -5.95
N ARG A 20 -20.70 -14.29 -6.00
CA ARG A 20 -21.44 -15.55 -6.21
C ARG A 20 -22.43 -15.86 -5.08
N VAL A 21 -22.00 -15.73 -3.82
CA VAL A 21 -22.85 -16.01 -2.65
C VAL A 21 -24.06 -15.08 -2.63
N ALA A 22 -23.89 -13.79 -2.91
CA ALA A 22 -25.01 -12.86 -3.01
C ALA A 22 -26.05 -13.31 -4.06
N MET A 23 -25.61 -13.78 -5.23
CA MET A 23 -26.51 -14.27 -6.27
C MET A 23 -27.28 -15.52 -5.87
N VAL A 24 -26.62 -16.53 -5.29
CA VAL A 24 -27.28 -17.80 -4.93
C VAL A 24 -28.16 -17.66 -3.70
N VAL A 25 -27.78 -16.81 -2.74
CA VAL A 25 -28.64 -16.47 -1.59
C VAL A 25 -29.88 -15.72 -2.06
N GLN A 26 -29.76 -14.83 -3.05
CA GLN A 26 -30.93 -14.16 -3.63
C GLN A 26 -31.87 -15.14 -4.32
N ARG A 27 -31.33 -16.12 -5.06
CA ARG A 27 -32.13 -17.22 -5.64
C ARG A 27 -32.88 -18.00 -4.56
N ASP A 28 -32.24 -18.26 -3.43
CA ASP A 28 -32.73 -19.16 -2.38
C ASP A 28 -33.35 -18.41 -1.18
N ILE A 29 -33.66 -17.11 -1.34
CA ILE A 29 -33.98 -16.21 -0.21
C ILE A 29 -35.16 -16.70 0.63
N THR A 30 -36.18 -17.29 -0.01
CA THR A 30 -37.35 -17.87 0.66
C THR A 30 -36.99 -19.02 1.59
N GLU A 31 -35.95 -19.80 1.28
CA GLU A 31 -35.45 -20.84 2.19
C GLU A 31 -34.62 -20.23 3.33
N PHE A 32 -33.79 -19.22 3.05
CA PHE A 32 -33.01 -18.50 4.06
C PHE A 32 -33.89 -17.80 5.11
N GLN A 33 -35.04 -17.25 4.71
CA GLN A 33 -36.01 -16.65 5.65
C GLN A 33 -36.51 -17.64 6.70
N LYS A 34 -36.58 -18.95 6.38
CA LYS A 34 -36.96 -20.00 7.35
C LYS A 34 -35.91 -20.21 8.45
N TYR A 35 -34.68 -19.77 8.21
CA TYR A 35 -33.57 -19.78 9.17
C TYR A 35 -33.39 -18.43 9.89
N GLY A 36 -34.29 -17.46 9.66
CA GLY A 36 -34.28 -16.17 10.35
C GLY A 36 -33.47 -15.06 9.66
N TYR A 37 -33.02 -15.27 8.42
CA TYR A 37 -32.38 -14.20 7.64
C TYR A 37 -33.40 -13.23 7.06
N ALA A 38 -33.03 -11.96 6.98
CA ALA A 38 -33.83 -10.93 6.33
C ALA A 38 -33.86 -11.11 4.80
N GLU A 39 -34.92 -10.62 4.14
CA GLU A 39 -35.09 -10.71 2.67
C GLU A 39 -33.94 -10.03 1.90
N ASN A 40 -33.35 -9.01 2.49
CA ASN A 40 -32.26 -8.21 1.91
C ASN A 40 -30.85 -8.69 2.31
N VAL A 41 -30.69 -9.87 2.93
CA VAL A 41 -29.37 -10.36 3.36
C VAL A 41 -28.35 -10.47 2.21
N HIS A 42 -28.83 -10.73 0.99
CA HIS A 42 -28.00 -10.75 -0.21
C HIS A 42 -27.45 -9.36 -0.58
N GLU A 43 -28.23 -8.30 -0.36
CA GLU A 43 -27.81 -6.90 -0.56
C GLU A 43 -26.76 -6.50 0.48
N GLU A 44 -26.88 -7.00 1.71
CA GLU A 44 -25.87 -6.79 2.76
C GLU A 44 -24.52 -7.41 2.39
N VAL A 45 -24.51 -8.63 1.81
CA VAL A 45 -23.29 -9.24 1.27
C VAL A 45 -22.70 -8.37 0.17
N ALA A 46 -23.52 -7.93 -0.79
CA ALA A 46 -23.08 -7.08 -1.89
C ALA A 46 -22.50 -5.75 -1.40
N ALA A 47 -23.13 -5.12 -0.41
CA ALA A 47 -22.66 -3.88 0.21
C ALA A 47 -21.31 -4.06 0.92
N LYS A 48 -21.13 -5.17 1.68
CA LYS A 48 -19.84 -5.48 2.30
C LYS A 48 -18.75 -5.79 1.27
N CYS A 49 -19.10 -6.47 0.17
CA CYS A 49 -18.19 -6.72 -0.95
C CYS A 49 -17.73 -5.41 -1.59
N LEU A 50 -18.65 -4.48 -1.84
CA LEU A 50 -18.34 -3.14 -2.37
C LEU A 50 -17.44 -2.36 -1.41
N ALA A 51 -17.80 -2.29 -0.12
CA ALA A 51 -17.01 -1.59 0.89
C ALA A 51 -15.57 -2.14 1.04
N PHE A 52 -15.37 -3.43 0.76
CA PHE A 52 -14.05 -4.06 0.70
C PHE A 52 -13.30 -3.73 -0.60
N LYS A 53 -13.98 -3.72 -1.75
CA LYS A 53 -13.42 -3.31 -3.06
C LYS A 53 -12.94 -1.85 -3.05
N GLU A 54 -13.63 -0.98 -2.31
CA GLU A 54 -13.27 0.44 -2.15
C GLU A 54 -11.99 0.67 -1.33
N VAL A 55 -11.52 -0.34 -0.57
CA VAL A 55 -10.24 -0.22 0.12
C VAL A 55 -9.10 -0.55 -0.83
N GLU A 56 -8.33 0.49 -1.13
CA GLU A 56 -7.14 0.40 -1.96
C GLU A 56 -6.15 -0.68 -1.49
N SER A 57 -5.44 -1.25 -2.46
CA SER A 57 -4.49 -2.33 -2.21
C SER A 57 -3.26 -1.87 -1.42
N ASP A 58 -2.56 -2.79 -0.74
CA ASP A 58 -1.29 -2.48 -0.07
C ASP A 58 -0.23 -1.99 -1.07
N MET A 59 -0.28 -2.46 -2.33
CA MET A 59 0.62 -1.99 -3.40
C MET A 59 0.44 -0.49 -3.68
N PHE A 60 -0.80 0.01 -3.66
CA PHE A 60 -1.07 1.44 -3.82
C PHE A 60 -0.45 2.25 -2.67
N TRP A 61 -0.70 1.84 -1.42
CA TRP A 61 -0.16 2.54 -0.24
C TRP A 61 1.36 2.44 -0.11
N GLU A 62 1.94 1.31 -0.52
CA GLU A 62 3.40 1.17 -0.66
C GLU A 62 3.95 2.16 -1.68
N GLY A 63 3.28 2.34 -2.83
CA GLY A 63 3.63 3.37 -3.80
C GLY A 63 3.61 4.78 -3.20
N GLN A 64 2.58 5.13 -2.44
CA GLN A 64 2.48 6.43 -1.76
C GLN A 64 3.62 6.66 -0.76
N LYS A 65 3.96 5.63 0.03
CA LYS A 65 5.10 5.66 0.96
C LYS A 65 6.43 5.87 0.22
N VAL A 66 6.62 5.21 -0.92
CA VAL A 66 7.82 5.37 -1.76
C VAL A 66 7.90 6.79 -2.32
N LEU A 67 6.80 7.36 -2.82
CA LEU A 67 6.77 8.74 -3.30
C LEU A 67 7.13 9.75 -2.20
N ALA A 68 6.57 9.59 -1.00
CA ALA A 68 6.90 10.43 0.16
C ALA A 68 8.39 10.31 0.54
N THR A 69 8.92 9.09 0.54
CA THR A 69 10.34 8.82 0.79
C THR A 69 11.23 9.53 -0.23
N ASN A 70 10.94 9.39 -1.53
CA ASN A 70 11.69 10.04 -2.59
C ASN A 70 11.65 11.57 -2.48
N LYS A 71 10.49 12.15 -2.14
CA LYS A 71 10.35 13.59 -1.91
C LYS A 71 11.25 14.06 -0.77
N LYS A 72 11.27 13.34 0.36
CA LYS A 72 12.12 13.64 1.50
C LYS A 72 13.60 13.56 1.15
N GLU A 73 14.05 12.49 0.47
CA GLU A 73 15.44 12.37 0.04
C GLU A 73 15.85 13.49 -0.94
N ASN A 74 14.95 13.92 -1.83
CA ASN A 74 15.18 15.08 -2.69
C ASN A 74 15.33 16.38 -1.89
N CYS A 75 14.46 16.64 -0.90
CA CYS A 75 14.60 17.80 -0.01
C CYS A 75 15.92 17.77 0.77
N LYS A 76 16.30 16.60 1.28
CA LYS A 76 17.57 16.39 1.99
C LYS A 76 18.76 16.70 1.09
N GLY A 77 18.77 16.15 -0.13
CA GLY A 77 19.82 16.40 -1.12
C GLY A 77 19.99 17.89 -1.41
N LYS A 78 18.88 18.60 -1.66
CA LYS A 78 18.89 20.06 -1.88
C LYS A 78 19.44 20.84 -0.70
N LEU A 79 19.04 20.49 0.52
CA LEU A 79 19.53 21.17 1.72
C LEU A 79 21.03 20.93 1.93
N VAL A 80 21.50 19.71 1.70
CA VAL A 80 22.94 19.37 1.77
C VAL A 80 23.75 20.14 0.73
N GLU A 81 23.23 20.29 -0.49
CA GLU A 81 23.87 21.08 -1.55
C GLU A 81 23.99 22.56 -1.15
N ILE A 82 22.88 23.17 -0.71
CA ILE A 82 22.85 24.56 -0.24
C ILE A 82 23.85 24.78 0.91
N LEU A 83 23.85 23.90 1.92
CA LEU A 83 24.75 24.02 3.06
C LEU A 83 26.22 23.78 2.70
N GLY A 84 26.48 22.94 1.68
CA GLY A 84 27.82 22.75 1.12
C GLY A 84 28.35 24.03 0.47
N GLU A 85 27.50 24.71 -0.29
CA GLU A 85 27.83 26.00 -0.91
C GLU A 85 28.05 27.09 0.15
N PHE A 86 27.22 27.12 1.20
CA PHE A 86 27.43 28.00 2.36
C PHE A 86 28.79 27.76 3.00
N ALA A 87 29.19 26.50 3.22
CA ALA A 87 30.48 26.18 3.81
C ALA A 87 31.63 26.68 2.93
N PHE A 88 31.55 26.45 1.63
CA PHE A 88 32.58 26.87 0.68
C PHE A 88 32.69 28.40 0.58
N LYS A 89 31.58 29.11 0.35
CA LYS A 89 31.56 30.58 0.25
C LYS A 89 31.99 31.24 1.56
N SER A 90 31.52 30.74 2.71
CA SER A 90 31.92 31.25 4.02
C SER A 90 33.41 31.06 4.28
N LYS A 91 33.99 29.92 3.85
CA LYS A 91 35.44 29.68 3.94
C LYS A 91 36.23 30.70 3.12
N LEU A 92 35.76 31.03 1.92
CA LEU A 92 36.40 31.99 1.03
C LEU A 92 36.22 33.45 1.47
N ALA A 93 35.14 33.76 2.20
CA ALA A 93 34.84 35.10 2.71
C ALA A 93 35.62 35.40 4.00
N LEU A 94 35.62 34.46 4.94
CA LEU A 94 36.10 34.66 6.31
C LEU A 94 37.49 34.07 6.56
N GLY A 95 37.94 33.13 5.73
CA GLY A 95 39.14 32.34 5.98
C GLY A 95 38.92 31.19 6.97
N GLU A 96 39.46 30.01 6.67
CA GLU A 96 39.19 28.76 7.41
C GLU A 96 39.65 28.77 8.89
N HIS A 97 40.69 29.54 9.21
CA HIS A 97 41.30 29.53 10.54
C HIS A 97 40.72 30.59 11.48
N THR A 98 39.82 31.46 10.99
CA THR A 98 39.24 32.54 11.77
C THR A 98 38.19 32.03 12.76
N LYS A 99 37.91 32.82 13.79
CA LYS A 99 36.94 32.42 14.83
C LYS A 99 35.53 32.48 14.26
N GLU A 100 35.29 33.46 13.39
CA GLU A 100 34.07 33.73 12.64
C GLU A 100 33.67 32.51 11.81
N TYR A 101 34.60 31.94 11.02
CA TYR A 101 34.32 30.72 10.27
C TYR A 101 34.06 29.50 11.18
N LYS A 102 34.81 29.38 12.28
CA LYS A 102 34.63 28.28 13.25
C LYS A 102 33.28 28.31 13.97
N MET A 103 32.61 29.47 14.07
CA MET A 103 31.27 29.58 14.68
C MET A 103 30.21 28.77 13.93
N PHE A 104 30.36 28.62 12.61
CA PHE A 104 29.42 27.82 11.80
C PHE A 104 29.43 26.34 12.16
N ARG A 105 30.54 25.85 12.72
CA ARG A 105 30.74 24.43 13.03
C ARG A 105 30.45 23.54 11.83
N PHE A 106 30.98 23.93 10.66
CA PHE A 106 30.87 23.08 9.48
C PHE A 106 31.53 21.72 9.78
N THR A 107 30.71 20.68 9.78
CA THR A 107 31.12 19.29 10.04
C THR A 107 30.51 18.39 8.96
N GLY A 108 30.88 17.11 8.93
CA GLY A 108 30.54 16.19 7.84
C GLY A 108 29.04 16.08 7.52
N LEU A 109 28.54 17.00 6.68
CA LEU A 109 27.14 17.14 6.24
C LEU A 109 26.52 15.83 5.77
N LYS A 110 27.28 15.04 5.01
CA LYS A 110 26.83 13.75 4.46
C LYS A 110 26.60 12.68 5.53
N LYS A 111 27.09 12.87 6.76
CA LYS A 111 26.93 11.92 7.87
C LYS A 111 25.73 12.24 8.76
N LEU A 112 25.16 13.43 8.62
CA LEU A 112 24.03 13.86 9.44
C LEU A 112 22.77 13.11 9.01
N ASN A 113 22.04 12.58 9.99
CA ASN A 113 20.71 12.06 9.76
C ASN A 113 19.68 13.21 9.64
N ASP A 114 18.46 12.89 9.22
CA ASP A 114 17.44 13.88 8.91
C ASP A 114 17.12 14.79 10.11
N LYS A 115 17.07 14.22 11.32
CA LYS A 115 16.78 14.92 12.59
C LYS A 115 17.94 15.81 13.05
N GLU A 116 19.17 15.47 12.66
CA GLU A 116 20.36 16.28 12.97
C GLU A 116 20.55 17.41 11.95
N LEU A 117 20.16 17.18 10.69
CA LEU A 117 20.39 18.12 9.60
C LEU A 117 19.57 19.41 9.77
N ILE A 118 18.34 19.33 10.27
CA ILE A 118 17.46 20.49 10.49
C ILE A 118 18.02 21.48 11.53
N PRO A 119 18.37 21.07 12.77
CA PRO A 119 18.95 21.98 13.74
C PRO A 119 20.35 22.46 13.30
N TYR A 120 21.10 21.62 12.59
CA TYR A 120 22.38 22.01 11.99
C TYR A 120 22.20 23.13 10.95
N ALA A 121 21.26 22.99 10.02
CA ALA A 121 20.94 24.00 9.01
C ALA A 121 20.52 25.32 9.67
N SER A 122 19.62 25.22 10.66
CA SER A 122 19.16 26.37 11.45
C SER A 122 20.31 27.10 12.15
N HIS A 123 21.29 26.36 12.69
CA HIS A 123 22.50 26.93 13.30
C HIS A 123 23.37 27.67 12.27
N VAL A 124 23.63 27.05 11.12
CA VAL A 124 24.41 27.66 10.03
C VAL A 124 23.76 28.97 9.55
N ILE A 125 22.45 28.97 9.32
CA ILE A 125 21.71 30.13 8.86
C ILE A 125 21.73 31.26 9.90
N LYS A 126 21.45 30.93 11.18
CA LYS A 126 21.52 31.91 12.28
C LYS A 126 22.90 32.52 12.39
N THR A 127 23.96 31.73 12.22
CA THR A 127 25.34 32.19 12.24
C THR A 127 25.64 33.10 11.04
N ALA A 128 25.16 32.74 9.84
CA ALA A 128 25.34 33.54 8.63
C ALA A 128 24.74 34.95 8.80
N ARG A 129 23.56 35.04 9.42
CA ARG A 129 22.87 36.31 9.69
C ARG A 129 23.61 37.25 10.64
N LEU A 130 24.62 36.78 11.38
CA LEU A 130 25.45 37.64 12.24
C LEU A 130 26.53 38.41 11.48
N MET A 131 26.88 37.97 10.26
CA MET A 131 27.97 38.54 9.47
C MET A 131 27.63 38.67 7.97
N PRO A 132 26.48 39.29 7.62
CA PRO A 132 26.01 39.36 6.24
C PRO A 132 26.96 40.11 5.32
N ASP A 133 27.56 41.21 5.78
CA ASP A 133 28.45 42.05 4.95
C ASP A 133 29.74 41.34 4.55
N GLU A 134 30.27 40.52 5.45
CA GLU A 134 31.47 39.70 5.18
C GLU A 134 31.15 38.59 4.17
N LEU A 135 30.01 37.92 4.34
CA LEU A 135 29.57 36.84 3.46
C LEU A 135 29.16 37.35 2.07
N ALA A 136 28.61 38.56 1.99
CA ALA A 136 28.25 39.22 0.74
C ALA A 136 29.45 39.41 -0.20
N LYS A 137 30.68 39.51 0.32
CA LYS A 137 31.93 39.54 -0.48
C LYS A 137 32.10 38.31 -1.39
N ARG A 138 31.38 37.22 -1.11
CA ARG A 138 31.35 35.98 -1.89
C ARG A 138 29.97 35.64 -2.44
N ASN A 139 29.11 36.64 -2.63
CA ASN A 139 27.74 36.47 -3.14
C ASN A 139 26.93 35.45 -2.32
N LEU A 140 27.03 35.53 -1.00
CA LEU A 140 26.13 34.82 -0.10
C LEU A 140 25.20 35.86 0.53
N THR A 141 24.00 35.99 -0.03
CA THR A 141 23.06 37.09 0.26
C THR A 141 21.95 36.68 1.23
N ILE A 142 21.13 37.65 1.64
CA ILE A 142 19.92 37.38 2.44
C ILE A 142 18.92 36.48 1.69
N GLU A 143 18.91 36.51 0.36
CA GLU A 143 18.08 35.61 -0.45
C GLU A 143 18.55 34.17 -0.31
N ASP A 144 19.87 33.93 -0.32
CA ASP A 144 20.44 32.60 -0.08
C ASP A 144 20.08 32.07 1.32
N PHE A 145 20.09 32.94 2.34
CA PHE A 145 19.68 32.58 3.70
C PHE A 145 18.21 32.15 3.74
N THR A 146 17.35 32.89 3.06
CA THR A 146 15.92 32.60 2.96
C THR A 146 15.65 31.32 2.18
N ALA A 147 16.43 31.06 1.11
CA ALA A 147 16.37 29.82 0.36
C ALA A 147 16.78 28.62 1.23
N ALA A 148 17.82 28.75 2.05
CA ALA A 148 18.25 27.72 3.00
C ALA A 148 17.19 27.47 4.10
N GLU A 149 16.54 28.52 4.64
CA GLU A 149 15.43 28.38 5.59
C GLU A 149 14.25 27.65 4.96
N THR A 150 13.90 28.01 3.73
CA THR A 150 12.82 27.36 2.97
C THR A 150 13.13 25.90 2.71
N ALA A 151 14.37 25.56 2.32
CA ALA A 151 14.80 24.17 2.13
C ALA A 151 14.82 23.38 3.44
N THR A 152 15.18 24.03 4.55
CA THR A 152 15.14 23.42 5.89
C THR A 152 13.71 23.04 6.28
N LYS A 153 12.76 23.98 6.11
CA LYS A 153 11.34 23.73 6.36
C LYS A 153 10.78 22.65 5.42
N ALA A 154 11.15 22.69 4.14
CA ALA A 154 10.69 21.70 3.16
C ALA A 154 11.19 20.28 3.46
N LEU A 155 12.34 20.12 4.13
CA LEU A 155 12.79 18.83 4.62
C LEU A 155 11.97 18.39 5.86
N ASP A 156 11.75 19.29 6.82
CA ASP A 156 10.94 19.04 8.01
C ASP A 156 9.53 18.56 7.65
N ASP A 157 8.83 19.33 6.80
CA ASP A 157 7.50 18.98 6.28
C ASP A 157 7.49 17.64 5.53
N ALA A 158 8.60 17.27 4.87
CA ALA A 158 8.72 16.02 4.13
C ALA A 158 9.01 14.81 5.03
N ILE A 159 9.65 15.00 6.19
CA ILE A 159 9.83 13.96 7.21
C ILE A 159 8.47 13.61 7.80
N ASP A 160 7.67 14.61 8.15
CA ASP A 160 6.32 14.42 8.68
C ASP A 160 5.43 13.71 7.65
N ALA A 161 5.44 14.16 6.40
CA ALA A 161 4.70 13.51 5.33
C ALA A 161 5.12 12.04 5.08
N GLN A 162 6.40 11.71 5.27
CA GLN A 162 6.86 10.31 5.20
C GLN A 162 6.30 9.49 6.37
N ALA A 163 6.33 10.03 7.59
CA ALA A 163 5.80 9.37 8.77
C ALA A 163 4.29 9.12 8.62
N ASP A 164 3.55 10.12 8.13
CA ASP A 164 2.12 10.02 7.85
C ASP A 164 1.82 8.95 6.80
N ALA A 165 2.58 8.89 5.71
CA ALA A 165 2.39 7.87 4.67
C ALA A 165 2.61 6.44 5.21
N ILE A 166 3.56 6.25 6.13
CA ILE A 166 3.79 4.96 6.81
C ILE A 166 2.59 4.62 7.70
N ALA A 167 2.12 5.58 8.50
CA ALA A 167 0.98 5.38 9.40
C ALA A 167 -0.32 5.09 8.63
N ILE A 168 -0.59 5.83 7.56
CA ILE A 168 -1.77 5.62 6.69
C ILE A 168 -1.72 4.23 6.08
N ARG A 169 -0.56 3.76 5.59
CA ARG A 169 -0.44 2.40 5.06
C ARG A 169 -0.82 1.35 6.10
N GLU A 170 -0.31 1.48 7.32
CA GLU A 170 -0.63 0.55 8.40
C GLU A 170 -2.12 0.57 8.73
N GLN A 171 -2.70 1.76 8.90
CA GLN A 171 -4.13 1.95 9.13
C GLN A 171 -4.97 1.28 8.02
N LYS A 172 -4.60 1.49 6.76
CA LYS A 172 -5.34 0.97 5.60
C LYS A 172 -5.20 -0.54 5.45
N SER A 173 -4.04 -1.09 5.81
CA SER A 173 -3.83 -2.54 5.87
C SER A 173 -4.76 -3.19 6.91
N VAL A 174 -4.87 -2.58 8.10
CA VAL A 174 -5.80 -3.03 9.16
C VAL A 174 -7.25 -2.87 8.72
N GLU A 175 -7.63 -1.74 8.13
CA GLU A 175 -8.98 -1.51 7.59
C GLU A 175 -9.37 -2.59 6.58
N ARG A 176 -8.46 -2.90 5.64
CA ARG A 176 -8.68 -3.91 4.60
C ARG A 176 -8.84 -5.30 5.21
N LEU A 177 -8.00 -5.68 6.17
CA LEU A 177 -8.10 -6.96 6.87
C LEU A 177 -9.44 -7.09 7.62
N ASN A 178 -9.88 -6.02 8.30
CA ASN A 178 -11.13 -6.02 9.05
C ASN A 178 -12.34 -6.19 8.12
N LYS A 179 -12.43 -5.39 7.05
CA LYS A 179 -13.53 -5.51 6.08
C LYS A 179 -13.52 -6.86 5.37
N GLY A 180 -12.35 -7.37 5.00
CA GLY A 180 -12.21 -8.70 4.43
C GLY A 180 -12.66 -9.81 5.39
N SER A 181 -12.33 -9.68 6.69
CA SER A 181 -12.71 -10.66 7.71
C SER A 181 -14.21 -10.64 7.98
N GLU A 182 -14.82 -9.47 8.02
CA GLU A 182 -16.29 -9.32 8.14
C GLU A 182 -17.01 -9.96 6.96
N LEU A 183 -16.55 -9.68 5.74
CA LEU A 183 -17.11 -10.26 4.52
C LEU A 183 -16.97 -11.78 4.53
N TYR A 184 -15.77 -12.29 4.82
CA TYR A 184 -15.49 -13.72 4.88
C TYR A 184 -16.35 -14.44 5.90
N LYS A 185 -16.51 -13.88 7.10
CA LYS A 185 -17.38 -14.44 8.14
C LYS A 185 -18.82 -14.55 7.65
N MET A 186 -19.36 -13.48 7.07
CA MET A 186 -20.74 -13.45 6.60
C MET A 186 -20.99 -14.48 5.49
N ILE A 187 -20.13 -14.55 4.48
CA ILE A 187 -20.32 -15.51 3.39
C ILE A 187 -20.12 -16.95 3.86
N SER A 188 -19.24 -17.19 4.84
CA SER A 188 -19.02 -18.53 5.41
C SER A 188 -20.26 -19.03 6.14
N GLU A 189 -20.88 -18.17 6.94
CA GLU A 189 -22.13 -18.47 7.63
C GLU A 189 -23.26 -18.78 6.65
N LEU A 190 -23.45 -17.94 5.62
CA LEU A 190 -24.47 -18.15 4.60
C LEU A 190 -24.24 -19.43 3.80
N CYS A 191 -22.98 -19.77 3.51
CA CYS A 191 -22.63 -21.03 2.88
C CYS A 191 -22.95 -22.25 3.75
N ASP A 192 -22.72 -22.18 5.06
CA ASP A 192 -23.08 -23.27 5.97
C ASP A 192 -24.60 -23.49 6.02
N VAL A 193 -25.38 -22.40 6.04
CA VAL A 193 -26.84 -22.47 5.99
C VAL A 193 -27.33 -22.97 4.63
N GLY A 194 -26.79 -22.46 3.53
CA GLY A 194 -27.15 -22.89 2.18
C GLY A 194 -26.90 -24.37 1.95
N LYS A 195 -25.74 -24.89 2.39
CA LYS A 195 -25.46 -26.35 2.40
C LYS A 195 -26.54 -27.09 3.17
N ARG A 196 -26.90 -26.63 4.37
CA ARG A 196 -27.93 -27.27 5.21
C ARG A 196 -29.32 -27.27 4.57
N ILE A 197 -29.68 -26.20 3.86
CA ILE A 197 -30.95 -26.11 3.13
C ILE A 197 -31.04 -27.19 2.05
N TRP A 198 -29.94 -27.44 1.33
CA TRP A 198 -29.93 -28.24 0.10
C TRP A 198 -29.38 -29.66 0.23
N GLU A 199 -28.76 -30.01 1.37
CA GLU A 199 -28.05 -31.29 1.66
C GLU A 199 -28.83 -32.55 1.24
N HIS A 200 -30.15 -32.53 1.33
CA HIS A 200 -31.02 -33.66 0.96
C HIS A 200 -32.13 -33.28 -0.01
N LYS A 201 -32.01 -32.13 -0.68
CA LYS A 201 -33.04 -31.60 -1.59
C LYS A 201 -32.54 -31.44 -3.02
N ASN A 202 -31.33 -30.89 -3.21
CA ASN A 202 -30.78 -30.61 -4.53
C ASN A 202 -29.26 -30.49 -4.46
N GLU A 203 -28.57 -31.46 -5.04
CA GLU A 203 -27.09 -31.53 -5.04
C GLU A 203 -26.45 -30.36 -5.80
N ALA A 204 -27.03 -29.93 -6.93
CA ALA A 204 -26.51 -28.81 -7.69
C ALA A 204 -26.54 -27.51 -6.86
N PHE A 205 -27.63 -27.29 -6.12
CA PHE A 205 -27.77 -26.11 -5.28
C PHE A 205 -26.90 -26.21 -4.03
N TYR A 206 -26.69 -27.42 -3.48
CA TYR A 206 -25.72 -27.65 -2.40
C TYR A 206 -24.31 -27.24 -2.83
N ASN A 207 -23.88 -27.66 -4.03
CA ASN A 207 -22.54 -27.40 -4.55
C ASN A 207 -22.26 -25.91 -4.74
N ASP A 208 -23.28 -25.08 -4.95
CA ASP A 208 -23.14 -23.62 -5.00
C ASP A 208 -22.63 -23.00 -3.69
N TYR A 209 -22.87 -23.67 -2.55
CA TYR A 209 -22.46 -23.21 -1.22
C TYR A 209 -21.18 -23.88 -0.69
N VAL A 210 -20.52 -24.71 -1.49
CA VAL A 210 -19.27 -25.35 -1.09
C VAL A 210 -18.10 -24.38 -1.26
N LEU A 211 -17.56 -23.85 -0.15
CA LEU A 211 -16.47 -22.88 -0.13
C LEU A 211 -15.11 -23.43 -0.59
N PHE A 212 -14.83 -24.70 -0.34
CA PHE A 212 -13.58 -25.33 -0.73
C PHE A 212 -13.91 -26.57 -1.54
N GLY A 213 -13.43 -26.63 -2.78
CA GLY A 213 -13.56 -27.85 -3.57
C GLY A 213 -12.87 -29.00 -2.82
N SER A 214 -13.60 -30.07 -2.52
CA SER A 214 -12.97 -31.35 -2.23
C SER A 214 -12.15 -31.72 -3.46
N SER A 215 -10.85 -31.94 -3.29
CA SER A 215 -9.89 -32.34 -4.33
C SER A 215 -10.15 -33.77 -4.85
N LYS A 216 -11.38 -34.06 -5.30
CA LYS A 216 -11.82 -35.38 -5.78
C LYS A 216 -12.64 -35.33 -7.07
N SER A 217 -12.51 -34.27 -7.87
CA SER A 217 -13.15 -34.23 -9.19
C SER A 217 -12.26 -33.53 -10.22
N THR A 218 -11.08 -34.11 -10.47
CA THR A 218 -10.34 -33.91 -11.73
C THR A 218 -9.56 -35.17 -12.04
N SER A 219 -10.29 -36.25 -12.34
CA SER A 219 -9.77 -37.43 -13.04
C SER A 219 -10.94 -38.18 -13.66
N HIS A 220 -11.56 -37.60 -14.69
CA HIS A 220 -12.38 -38.40 -15.60
C HIS A 220 -12.39 -37.81 -17.01
N ASN A 221 -11.79 -38.59 -17.91
CA ASN A 221 -11.96 -38.69 -19.36
C ASN A 221 -11.50 -37.53 -20.26
N GLU A 222 -10.21 -37.56 -20.59
CA GLU A 222 -9.67 -37.10 -21.90
C GLU A 222 -8.98 -38.27 -22.65
N GLU A 223 -9.52 -39.49 -22.54
CA GLU A 223 -9.04 -40.64 -23.31
C GLU A 223 -10.24 -41.32 -24.00
N GLU A 224 -10.89 -40.64 -24.95
CA GLU A 224 -11.79 -41.29 -25.91
C GLU A 224 -12.12 -40.34 -27.08
N GLU A 225 -11.10 -39.84 -27.80
CA GLU A 225 -11.33 -39.19 -29.11
C GLU A 225 -10.07 -39.17 -29.98
N THR A 226 -9.36 -40.30 -30.08
CA THR A 226 -8.37 -40.51 -31.15
C THR A 226 -8.46 -41.92 -31.72
N GLU A 227 -9.66 -42.35 -32.11
CA GLU A 227 -9.80 -43.58 -32.89
C GLU A 227 -11.01 -43.50 -33.83
N SER A 228 -10.89 -42.71 -34.89
CA SER A 228 -11.55 -43.03 -36.16
C SER A 228 -10.92 -42.23 -37.30
N VAL A 229 -10.83 -42.86 -38.48
CA VAL A 229 -10.34 -42.34 -39.77
C VAL A 229 -8.79 -42.41 -39.84
N VAL A 230 -8.12 -43.40 -40.45
CA VAL A 230 -8.35 -44.08 -41.73
C VAL A 230 -7.49 -45.36 -41.83
N GLU A 231 -8.14 -46.49 -42.08
CA GLU A 231 -7.64 -47.71 -42.74
C GLU A 231 -8.84 -48.14 -43.61
N GLU A 232 -8.80 -48.56 -44.85
CA GLU A 232 -7.78 -48.94 -45.82
C GLU A 232 -8.57 -49.14 -47.15
N THR A 233 -7.91 -49.10 -48.32
CA THR A 233 -8.15 -49.95 -49.53
C THR A 233 -7.49 -49.22 -50.71
N SER A 234 -6.82 -49.82 -51.68
CA SER A 234 -6.35 -51.18 -51.93
C SER A 234 -5.44 -51.07 -53.16
N THR A 235 -4.40 -51.89 -53.17
CA THR A 235 -3.49 -52.22 -54.27
C THR A 235 -4.23 -52.62 -55.57
N GLY A 236 -3.63 -52.37 -56.74
CA GLY A 236 -4.03 -53.02 -58.00
C GLY A 236 -3.38 -52.46 -59.27
N GLU A 237 -2.37 -53.20 -59.78
CA GLU A 237 -1.77 -53.25 -61.14
C GLU A 237 -0.95 -52.07 -61.70
#